data_AF-A0A2V3PK60-F1
#
_entry.id   AF-A0A2V3PK60-F1
#
_cell.length_a   1.000
_cell.length_b   1.000
_cell.length_c   1.000
_cell.angle_alpha   90.00
_cell.angle_beta   90.00
_cell.angle_gamma   90.00
#
_symmetry.space_group_name_H-M   'P 1'
#
loop_
_entity.id
_entity.type
_entity.pdbx_description
1 polymer ?
#
loop_
_entity_poly.entity_id
_entity_poly.type
_entity_poly.pdbx_seq_one_letter_code
_entity_poly.pdbx_strand_id
1 'polypeptide(L)'
;MKKFIFVFILLGMTIFYNYGQTYYYQKVAKIDENGVKTKENGGMYITFINNKDMCYESDKDGYRIKKSYGYMGSMMPSQTNWYYIKTKEGTHVYQHKDIYSDSSYSRWLDIFYYFNSDFNKLIHCHPEGEYAGIKMPYWAYEYKRSNGPQDEYDDNIPVF
;
A
#
# COMPACT_ATOMS: atom_id res chain seq x y z
N MET A 1 13.22 -13.62 -43.68
CA MET A 1 12.97 -14.51 -42.52
C MET A 1 13.55 -13.98 -41.20
N LYS A 2 14.76 -13.38 -41.16
CA LYS A 2 15.36 -12.85 -39.91
C LYS A 2 14.53 -11.77 -39.18
N LYS A 3 13.77 -10.94 -39.91
CA LYS A 3 12.90 -9.89 -39.33
C LYS A 3 11.70 -10.46 -38.55
N PHE A 4 11.19 -11.63 -38.91
CA PHE A 4 10.07 -12.26 -38.21
C PHE A 4 10.48 -12.79 -36.84
N ILE A 5 11.70 -13.32 -36.71
CA ILE A 5 12.25 -13.81 -35.44
C ILE A 5 12.28 -12.69 -34.40
N PHE A 6 12.67 -11.47 -34.80
CA PHE A 6 12.71 -10.32 -33.90
C PHE A 6 11.32 -9.92 -33.38
N VAL A 7 10.29 -10.00 -34.23
CA VAL A 7 8.90 -9.72 -33.85
C VAL A 7 8.38 -10.76 -32.86
N PHE A 8 8.68 -12.05 -33.07
CA PHE A 8 8.29 -13.11 -32.13
C PHE A 8 9.03 -13.00 -30.78
N ILE A 9 10.29 -12.55 -30.77
CA ILE A 9 11.04 -12.28 -29.53
C ILE A 9 10.41 -11.11 -28.76
N LEU A 10 10.07 -10.01 -29.44
CA LEU A 10 9.37 -8.87 -28.83
C LEU A 10 7.99 -9.26 -28.28
N LEU A 11 7.21 -10.03 -29.03
CA LEU A 11 5.92 -10.57 -28.57
C LEU A 11 6.10 -11.49 -27.35
N GLY A 12 7.11 -12.35 -27.35
CA GLY A 12 7.44 -13.21 -26.21
C GLY A 12 7.71 -12.40 -24.95
N MET A 13 8.46 -11.29 -25.04
CA MET A 13 8.71 -10.41 -23.90
C MET A 13 7.43 -9.79 -23.33
N THR A 14 6.43 -9.48 -24.16
CA THR A 14 5.16 -8.91 -23.67
C THR A 14 4.32 -9.89 -22.84
N ILE A 15 4.46 -11.21 -23.05
CA ILE A 15 3.70 -12.22 -22.27
C ILE A 15 4.22 -12.31 -20.84
N PHE A 16 5.51 -12.03 -20.62
CA PHE A 16 6.14 -12.00 -19.30
C PHE A 16 5.87 -10.70 -18.53
N TYR A 17 5.25 -9.69 -19.10
CA TYR A 17 4.97 -8.42 -18.40
C TYR A 17 3.91 -8.51 -17.29
N ASN A 18 3.28 -9.68 -17.07
CA ASN A 18 2.35 -9.89 -15.97
C ASN A 18 3.02 -10.22 -14.62
N TYR A 19 4.36 -10.13 -14.51
CA TYR A 19 5.03 -10.24 -13.22
C TYR A 19 4.72 -9.04 -12.31
N GLY A 20 4.47 -9.34 -11.04
CA GLY A 20 4.27 -8.32 -10.03
C GLY A 20 5.48 -7.41 -9.88
N GLN A 21 5.23 -6.11 -9.69
CA GLN A 21 6.27 -5.10 -9.44
C GLN A 21 6.27 -4.74 -7.96
N THR A 22 7.36 -5.05 -7.26
CA THR A 22 7.53 -4.76 -5.84
C THR A 22 8.33 -3.47 -5.64
N TYR A 23 7.82 -2.57 -4.81
CA TYR A 23 8.49 -1.32 -4.44
C TYR A 23 8.54 -1.16 -2.93
N TYR A 24 9.62 -0.57 -2.43
CA TYR A 24 9.72 -0.17 -1.04
C TYR A 24 9.22 1.25 -0.83
N TYR A 25 8.39 1.43 0.20
CA TYR A 25 7.84 2.70 0.64
C TYR A 25 8.33 2.99 2.06
N GLN A 26 9.21 3.98 2.18
CA GLN A 26 9.72 4.49 3.45
C GLN A 26 8.64 5.36 4.11
N LYS A 27 8.27 5.06 5.35
CA LYS A 27 7.40 5.91 6.16
C LYS A 27 8.17 7.17 6.51
N VAL A 28 7.56 8.33 6.29
CA VAL A 28 8.20 9.64 6.54
C VAL A 28 7.44 10.49 7.55
N ALA A 29 6.12 10.30 7.67
CA ALA A 29 5.32 11.03 8.64
C ALA A 29 4.05 10.29 9.05
N LYS A 30 3.60 10.55 10.28
CA LYS A 30 2.20 10.41 10.70
C LYS A 30 1.52 11.77 10.54
N ILE A 31 0.32 11.76 9.96
CA ILE A 31 -0.55 12.92 9.82
C ILE A 31 -1.70 12.70 10.79
N ASP A 32 -1.89 13.56 11.79
CA ASP A 32 -3.01 13.47 12.72
C ASP A 32 -4.32 14.03 12.12
N GLU A 33 -5.39 13.99 12.90
CA GLU A 33 -6.71 14.52 12.52
C GLU A 33 -6.70 16.03 12.19
N ASN A 34 -5.74 16.79 12.72
CA ASN A 34 -5.57 18.21 12.48
C ASN A 34 -4.64 18.51 11.30
N GLY A 35 -4.11 17.47 10.64
CA GLY A 35 -3.17 17.60 9.53
C GLY A 35 -1.72 17.86 9.97
N VAL A 36 -1.42 17.80 11.27
CA VAL A 36 -0.07 17.99 11.80
C VAL A 36 0.77 16.77 11.46
N LYS A 37 1.99 17.02 10.98
CA LYS A 37 2.94 15.98 10.58
C LYS A 37 3.98 15.74 11.68
N THR A 38 4.04 14.50 12.15
CA THR A 38 5.09 14.03 13.05
C THR A 38 5.99 13.07 12.29
N LYS A 39 7.32 13.24 12.41
CA LYS A 39 8.30 12.35 11.77
C LYS A 39 8.13 10.93 12.30
N GLU A 40 8.18 9.97 11.39
CA GLU A 40 8.04 8.55 11.68
C GLU A 40 9.08 7.77 10.89
N ASN A 41 9.44 6.59 11.40
CA ASN A 41 10.40 5.68 10.77
C ASN A 41 9.74 4.32 10.42
N GLY A 42 10.49 3.48 9.72
CA GLY A 42 10.05 2.19 9.19
C GLY A 42 9.52 2.28 7.75
N GLY A 43 9.02 1.19 7.22
CA GLY A 43 8.51 1.16 5.85
C GLY A 43 7.86 -0.18 5.51
N MET A 44 7.41 -0.30 4.28
CA MET A 44 6.75 -1.50 3.78
C MET A 44 7.10 -1.74 2.32
N TYR A 45 7.08 -3.01 1.90
CA TYR A 45 7.08 -3.35 0.48
C TYR A 45 5.63 -3.49 0.00
N ILE A 46 5.35 -2.90 -1.15
CA ILE A 46 4.07 -3.04 -1.85
C ILE A 46 4.34 -3.70 -3.20
N THR A 47 3.69 -4.84 -3.44
CA THR A 47 3.68 -5.48 -4.76
C THR A 47 2.41 -5.10 -5.51
N PHE A 48 2.58 -4.59 -6.73
CA PHE A 48 1.50 -4.36 -7.69
C PHE A 48 1.42 -5.49 -8.69
N ILE A 49 0.21 -5.97 -8.99
CA ILE A 49 -0.02 -6.98 -10.02
C ILE A 49 -1.11 -6.51 -11.00
N ASN A 50 -1.35 -7.27 -12.07
CA ASN A 50 -2.41 -7.01 -13.05
C ASN A 50 -2.38 -5.56 -13.55
N ASN A 51 -1.24 -5.11 -14.07
CA ASN A 51 -1.05 -3.72 -14.54
C ASN A 51 -1.38 -2.64 -13.49
N LYS A 52 -1.18 -2.95 -12.20
CA LYS A 52 -1.49 -2.11 -11.04
C LYS A 52 -2.99 -2.00 -10.72
N ASP A 53 -3.84 -2.88 -11.22
CA ASP A 53 -5.26 -2.94 -10.78
C ASP A 53 -5.41 -3.50 -9.36
N MET A 54 -4.38 -4.14 -8.83
CA MET A 54 -4.34 -4.66 -7.46
C MET A 54 -2.96 -4.50 -6.85
N CYS A 55 -2.89 -4.26 -5.54
CA CYS A 55 -1.66 -4.31 -4.77
C CYS A 55 -1.85 -4.98 -3.40
N TYR A 56 -0.74 -5.39 -2.79
CA TYR A 56 -0.70 -5.95 -1.45
C TYR A 56 0.63 -5.68 -0.76
N GLU A 57 0.65 -5.75 0.57
CA GLU A 57 1.89 -5.70 1.34
C GLU A 57 2.67 -7.01 1.22
N SER A 58 3.96 -6.90 0.93
CA SER A 58 4.86 -8.01 0.67
C SER A 58 6.14 -7.93 1.48
N ASP A 59 6.94 -8.97 1.43
CA ASP A 59 8.36 -8.89 1.74
C ASP A 59 9.14 -8.31 0.54
N LYS A 60 10.47 -8.25 0.70
CA LYS A 60 11.40 -7.74 -0.32
C LYS A 60 11.39 -8.54 -1.62
N ASP A 61 11.00 -9.81 -1.55
CA ASP A 61 10.99 -10.75 -2.67
C ASP A 61 9.61 -10.78 -3.37
N GLY A 62 8.65 -9.98 -2.88
CA GLY A 62 7.30 -9.87 -3.42
C GLY A 62 6.34 -10.94 -2.92
N TYR A 63 6.75 -11.76 -1.96
CA TYR A 63 5.83 -12.69 -1.31
C TYR A 63 4.94 -11.94 -0.34
N ARG A 64 3.65 -12.24 -0.40
CA ARG A 64 2.64 -11.59 0.42
C ARG A 64 2.91 -11.81 1.90
N ILE A 65 2.89 -10.73 2.68
CA ILE A 65 2.89 -10.82 4.13
C ILE A 65 1.49 -11.21 4.59
N LYS A 66 1.40 -12.30 5.36
CA LYS A 66 0.17 -12.65 6.08
C LYS A 66 0.11 -11.79 7.34
N LYS A 67 -0.68 -10.72 7.31
CA LYS A 67 -0.97 -9.95 8.52
C LYS A 67 -2.18 -10.57 9.24
N SER A 68 -2.02 -10.80 10.54
CA SER A 68 -3.16 -11.10 11.41
C SER A 68 -3.69 -9.75 11.93
N TYR A 69 -4.81 -9.28 11.39
CA TYR A 69 -5.55 -8.19 12.02
C TYR A 69 -6.36 -8.79 13.16
N GLY A 70 -5.77 -8.85 14.35
CA GLY A 70 -6.43 -9.41 15.53
C GLY A 70 -7.45 -8.43 16.10
N TYR A 71 -8.74 -8.78 16.01
CA TYR A 71 -9.75 -8.32 16.96
C TYR A 71 -10.47 -9.54 17.53
N MET A 72 -10.34 -9.73 18.85
CA MET A 72 -11.03 -10.73 19.68
C MET A 72 -10.92 -12.19 19.21
N GLY A 73 -9.83 -12.86 19.60
CA GLY A 73 -9.81 -14.31 19.81
C GLY A 73 -9.88 -15.23 18.58
N SER A 74 -10.10 -14.71 17.37
CA SER A 74 -10.11 -15.50 16.14
C SER A 74 -9.05 -14.97 15.17
N MET A 75 -7.88 -15.62 15.16
CA MET A 75 -6.81 -15.39 14.20
C MET A 75 -7.23 -15.95 12.83
N MET A 76 -7.93 -15.16 12.02
CA MET A 76 -8.06 -15.50 10.59
C MET A 76 -6.95 -14.79 9.81
N PRO A 77 -6.05 -15.53 9.13
CA PRO A 77 -5.03 -14.93 8.28
C PRO A 77 -5.71 -14.31 7.05
N SER A 78 -6.04 -13.03 7.09
CA SER A 78 -6.60 -12.34 5.93
C SER A 78 -5.46 -11.98 4.97
N GLN A 79 -5.58 -12.47 3.73
CA GLN A 79 -4.73 -11.99 2.64
C GLN A 79 -5.23 -10.60 2.26
N THR A 80 -4.56 -9.57 2.77
CA THR A 80 -4.98 -8.17 2.61
C THR A 80 -4.68 -7.74 1.17
N ASN A 81 -5.74 -7.53 0.37
CA ASN A 81 -5.66 -7.04 -1.01
C ASN A 81 -6.26 -5.65 -1.11
N TRP A 82 -5.59 -4.78 -1.85
CA TRP A 82 -6.10 -3.47 -2.21
C TRP A 82 -6.36 -3.43 -3.70
N TYR A 83 -7.58 -3.07 -4.07
CA TYR A 83 -8.02 -3.01 -5.46
C TYR A 83 -8.13 -1.57 -5.90
N TYR A 84 -7.66 -1.28 -7.10
CA TYR A 84 -7.82 0.02 -7.72
C TYR A 84 -9.31 0.34 -7.89
N ILE A 85 -9.71 1.54 -7.49
CA ILE A 85 -11.09 2.02 -7.65
C ILE A 85 -11.16 3.08 -8.75
N LYS A 86 -10.33 4.11 -8.62
CA LYS A 86 -10.41 5.31 -9.46
C LYS A 86 -9.16 6.15 -9.36
N THR A 87 -9.03 7.07 -10.31
CA THR A 87 -8.06 8.16 -10.28
C THR A 87 -8.81 9.48 -10.14
N LYS A 88 -8.38 10.34 -9.22
CA LYS A 88 -8.92 11.69 -9.04
C LYS A 88 -7.74 12.66 -8.86
N GLU A 89 -7.69 13.71 -9.68
CA GLU A 89 -6.68 14.78 -9.55
C GLU A 89 -5.23 14.25 -9.48
N GLY A 90 -4.90 13.26 -10.33
CA GLY A 90 -3.57 12.64 -10.35
C GLY A 90 -3.27 11.70 -9.18
N THR A 91 -4.28 11.32 -8.38
CA THR A 91 -4.16 10.38 -7.27
C THR A 91 -4.93 9.10 -7.58
N HIS A 92 -4.23 7.95 -7.57
CA HIS A 92 -4.80 6.62 -7.68
C HIS A 92 -5.28 6.14 -6.32
N VAL A 93 -6.55 5.72 -6.24
CA VAL A 93 -7.18 5.28 -5.00
C VAL A 93 -7.37 3.78 -5.04
N TYR A 94 -6.88 3.11 -4.00
CA TYR A 94 -7.08 1.68 -3.78
C TYR A 94 -7.79 1.46 -2.45
N GLN A 95 -8.71 0.51 -2.42
CA GLN A 95 -9.46 0.14 -1.22
C GLN A 95 -9.24 -1.32 -0.86
N HIS A 96 -9.11 -1.56 0.43
CA HIS A 96 -9.13 -2.91 0.98
C HIS A 96 -10.51 -3.52 0.80
N LYS A 97 -10.58 -4.70 0.17
CA LYS A 97 -11.84 -5.47 0.09
C LYS A 97 -11.65 -6.78 0.84
N ASP A 98 -12.30 -6.90 1.99
CA ASP A 98 -12.36 -8.18 2.69
C ASP A 98 -13.28 -9.13 1.92
N ILE A 99 -12.76 -10.31 1.56
CA ILE A 99 -13.46 -11.29 0.71
C ILE A 99 -14.38 -12.18 1.55
N TYR A 100 -14.22 -12.19 2.89
CA TYR A 100 -14.87 -13.18 3.77
C TYR A 100 -15.94 -12.64 4.73
N SER A 101 -16.20 -11.34 4.76
CA SER A 101 -17.18 -10.77 5.68
C SER A 101 -18.57 -10.66 5.03
N ASP A 102 -19.34 -11.74 5.08
CA ASP A 102 -20.80 -11.72 4.87
C ASP A 102 -21.55 -11.13 6.09
N SER A 103 -20.82 -10.47 6.99
CA SER A 103 -21.35 -9.85 8.20
C SER A 103 -21.37 -8.34 8.06
N SER A 104 -22.44 -7.76 8.59
CA SER A 104 -22.70 -6.33 8.81
C SER A 104 -21.60 -5.55 9.55
N TYR A 105 -20.49 -6.21 9.91
CA TYR A 105 -19.32 -5.67 10.60
C TYR A 105 -18.18 -5.22 9.67
N SER A 106 -18.22 -5.53 8.37
CA SER A 106 -17.17 -5.13 7.41
C SER A 106 -17.10 -3.63 7.12
N ARG A 107 -18.12 -2.87 7.54
CA ARG A 107 -18.26 -1.42 7.28
C ARG A 107 -17.24 -0.55 8.00
N TRP A 108 -16.46 -1.09 8.94
CA TRP A 108 -15.66 -0.30 9.89
C TRP A 108 -14.17 -0.20 9.56
N LEU A 109 -13.67 -0.85 8.49
CA LEU A 109 -12.23 -0.90 8.19
C LEU A 109 -11.93 -0.77 6.68
N ASP A 110 -12.62 0.15 5.99
CA ASP A 110 -12.21 0.67 4.68
C ASP A 110 -10.83 1.36 4.71
N ILE A 111 -9.76 0.58 4.77
CA ILE A 111 -8.38 1.09 4.66
C ILE A 111 -8.12 1.46 3.19
N PHE A 112 -7.65 2.69 2.99
CA PHE A 112 -7.36 3.23 1.66
C PHE A 112 -5.87 3.49 1.47
N TYR A 113 -5.39 3.17 0.28
CA TYR A 113 -4.10 3.63 -0.24
C TYR A 113 -4.32 4.67 -1.33
N TYR A 114 -3.65 5.81 -1.18
CA TYR A 114 -3.65 6.90 -2.15
C TYR A 114 -2.24 7.05 -2.70
N PHE A 115 -2.05 6.66 -3.96
CA PHE A 115 -0.78 6.84 -4.65
C PHE A 115 -0.86 8.07 -5.55
N ASN A 116 0.20 8.87 -5.60
CA ASN A 116 0.31 9.88 -6.65
C ASN A 116 0.55 9.23 -8.03
N SER A 117 0.42 10.00 -9.10
CA SER A 117 0.40 9.51 -10.48
C SER A 117 1.62 8.70 -10.93
N ASP A 118 2.78 8.93 -10.31
CA ASP A 118 4.04 8.23 -10.61
C ASP A 118 4.39 7.15 -9.58
N PHE A 119 3.51 6.91 -8.60
CA PHE A 119 3.68 5.98 -7.50
C PHE A 119 4.94 6.24 -6.66
N ASN A 120 5.42 7.49 -6.59
CA ASN A 120 6.53 7.88 -5.71
C ASN A 120 6.10 8.24 -4.29
N LYS A 121 4.80 8.44 -4.06
CA LYS A 121 4.23 8.79 -2.75
C LYS A 121 2.98 7.97 -2.49
N LEU A 122 2.83 7.51 -1.25
CA LEU A 122 1.67 6.79 -0.74
C LEU A 122 1.15 7.49 0.52
N ILE A 123 -0.15 7.73 0.58
CA ILE A 123 -0.86 8.01 1.83
C ILE A 123 -1.68 6.77 2.20
N HIS A 124 -1.42 6.22 3.38
CA HIS A 124 -2.18 5.12 3.96
C HIS A 124 -3.15 5.71 5.00
N CYS A 125 -4.44 5.68 4.69
CA CYS A 125 -5.48 6.19 5.58
C CYS A 125 -6.17 5.04 6.31
N HIS A 126 -6.31 5.19 7.63
CA HIS A 126 -7.17 4.33 8.43
C HIS A 126 -8.55 5.01 8.59
N PRO A 127 -9.66 4.32 8.27
CA PRO A 127 -11.01 4.88 8.23
C PRO A 127 -11.61 5.12 9.61
N GLU A 128 -12.75 5.83 9.59
CA GLU A 128 -13.58 6.22 10.74
C GLU A 128 -13.94 5.05 11.68
N GLY A 129 -13.91 5.35 12.98
CA GLY A 129 -14.79 4.75 13.98
C GLY A 129 -15.57 5.86 14.68
N GLU A 130 -16.81 5.59 15.07
CA GLU A 130 -17.62 6.49 15.90
C GLU A 130 -17.57 5.96 17.34
N TYR A 131 -16.88 6.66 18.24
CA TYR A 131 -16.92 6.38 19.67
C TYR A 131 -17.67 7.52 20.35
N ALA A 132 -18.82 7.23 20.95
CA ALA A 132 -19.68 8.23 21.59
C ALA A 132 -20.16 9.39 20.67
N GLY A 133 -20.40 9.12 19.38
CA GLY A 133 -21.10 10.06 18.48
C GLY A 133 -20.22 11.12 17.81
N ILE A 134 -18.92 10.89 17.70
CA ILE A 134 -17.97 11.80 17.03
C ILE A 134 -17.30 11.09 15.84
N LYS A 135 -17.39 11.70 14.64
CA LYS A 135 -16.66 11.26 13.44
C LYS A 135 -15.24 11.80 13.46
N MET A 136 -14.25 10.91 13.49
CA MET A 136 -12.83 11.27 13.40
C MET A 136 -12.13 10.48 12.29
N PRO A 137 -11.35 11.11 11.39
CA PRO A 137 -10.21 10.46 10.75
C PRO A 137 -9.07 10.37 11.78
N TYR A 138 -8.72 9.18 12.28
CA TYR A 138 -7.82 9.08 13.45
C TYR A 138 -6.39 9.54 13.13
N TRP A 139 -5.86 9.14 11.96
CA TRP A 139 -4.57 9.55 11.42
C TRP A 139 -4.31 8.88 10.06
N ALA A 140 -3.33 9.38 9.33
CA ALA A 140 -2.77 8.74 8.14
C ALA A 140 -1.24 8.61 8.25
N TYR A 141 -0.66 7.69 7.49
CA TYR A 141 0.79 7.65 7.31
C TYR A 141 1.16 8.11 5.89
N GLU A 142 2.15 8.99 5.80
CA GLU A 142 2.79 9.37 4.54
C GLU A 142 4.04 8.52 4.32
N TYR A 143 4.16 7.98 3.11
CA TYR A 143 5.30 7.23 2.65
C TYR A 143 5.86 7.80 1.34
N LYS A 144 7.16 7.62 1.13
CA LYS A 144 7.86 7.91 -0.12
C LYS A 144 8.54 6.66 -0.66
N ARG A 145 8.49 6.45 -1.96
CA ARG A 145 9.21 5.35 -2.62
C ARG A 145 10.72 5.58 -2.50
N SER A 146 11.46 4.54 -2.13
CA SER A 146 12.93 4.55 -2.11
C SER A 146 13.48 3.23 -2.65
N ASN A 147 14.80 3.15 -2.79
CA ASN A 147 15.49 1.96 -3.33
C ASN A 147 15.56 0.78 -2.33
N GLY A 148 14.93 0.92 -1.16
CA GLY A 148 15.00 -0.04 -0.06
C GLY A 148 14.93 0.68 1.29
N PRO A 149 14.90 -0.08 2.40
CA PRO A 149 15.07 0.48 3.73
C PRO A 149 16.37 1.27 3.74
N GLN A 150 16.27 2.57 4.03
CA GLN A 150 17.47 3.32 4.40
C GLN A 150 17.79 2.93 5.83
N ASP A 151 19.06 2.70 6.13
CA ASP A 151 19.52 2.44 7.49
C ASP A 151 18.85 3.46 8.42
N GLU A 152 18.10 2.94 9.38
CA GLU A 152 17.35 3.73 10.34
C GLU A 152 18.32 4.72 10.99
N TYR A 153 17.91 5.98 11.11
CA TYR A 153 18.71 7.11 11.58
C TYR A 153 19.78 6.73 12.63
N ASP A 154 21.03 7.08 12.33
CA ASP A 154 22.10 7.26 13.30
C ASP A 154 21.64 8.34 14.31
N ASP A 155 21.41 7.93 15.56
CA ASP A 155 21.01 8.79 16.67
C ASP A 155 22.09 9.86 17.03
N ASN A 156 23.22 9.92 16.32
CA ASN A 156 24.31 10.88 16.56
C ASN A 156 24.24 12.18 15.74
N ILE A 157 23.14 12.49 15.04
CA ILE A 157 23.02 13.79 14.35
C ILE A 157 22.43 14.83 15.32
N PRO A 158 23.20 15.87 15.75
CA PRO A 158 22.68 16.89 16.64
C PRO A 158 21.56 17.69 15.95
N VAL A 159 20.46 17.89 16.68
CA VAL A 159 19.38 18.81 16.29
C VAL A 159 19.87 20.23 16.56
N PHE A 160 20.00 21.04 15.51
CA PHE A 160 20.21 22.48 15.60
C PHE A 160 18.89 23.21 15.81
#